data_AF-H0A2L3-F1
#
_entry.id   AF-H0A2L3-F1
#
_cell.length_a   1.000
_cell.length_b   1.000
_cell.length_c   1.000
_cell.angle_alpha   90.00
_cell.angle_beta   90.00
_cell.angle_gamma   90.00
#
_symmetry.space_group_name_H-M   'P 1'
#
loop_
_entity.id
_entity.type
_entity.pdbx_description
1 polymer ?
#
loop_
_entity_poly.entity_id
_entity_poly.type
_entity_poly.pdbx_seq_one_letter_code
_entity_poly.pdbx_strand_id
1 'polypeptide(L)'
;MSGKRSRSALKNFLLAEDPVEIIAQPAEDPRASAMLAVGAVEGEALEVIRDVFAGTALPDDPVKVSRILRVRSEIQKEWSDVRDSFLAIGRALLSLEYSLTKMEWQRLRQGSEKLFPFSDATATQLRQIARAVDSGRLPREECPGSYGTAYQITLLSDAQMQIARDRGLIRPDVTRREIMSLRREALEASISRKSAPSLPGRLNESELRAERRNLARRREELRAELRAVETRLQHIDQILGPDEENESSTPA
;
A
#
# COMPACT_ATOMS: atom_id res chain seq x y z
N MET A 1 -20.31 12.89 -79.39
CA MET A 1 -21.19 12.89 -78.19
C MET A 1 -20.31 13.00 -76.97
N SER A 2 -20.05 14.21 -76.47
CA SER A 2 -20.73 14.85 -75.32
C SER A 2 -20.85 13.95 -74.09
N GLY A 3 -20.08 14.27 -73.05
CA GLY A 3 -20.08 13.58 -71.77
C GLY A 3 -19.22 14.31 -70.74
N LYS A 4 -19.55 15.57 -70.45
CA LYS A 4 -19.04 16.34 -69.31
C LYS A 4 -19.30 15.59 -68.00
N ARG A 5 -18.30 15.57 -67.10
CA ARG A 5 -18.34 15.58 -65.60
C ARG A 5 -17.00 14.98 -65.12
N SER A 6 -16.23 15.52 -64.18
CA SER A 6 -16.47 16.63 -63.28
C SER A 6 -15.13 17.24 -62.85
N ARG A 7 -14.99 18.55 -63.06
CA ARG A 7 -13.93 19.43 -62.57
C ARG A 7 -14.08 19.74 -61.06
N SER A 8 -14.95 19.02 -60.34
CA SER A 8 -15.30 19.28 -58.93
C SER A 8 -14.52 18.46 -57.91
N ALA A 9 -13.66 17.53 -58.33
CA ALA A 9 -12.82 16.76 -57.40
C ALA A 9 -11.49 17.48 -57.06
N LEU A 10 -11.01 18.37 -57.94
CA LEU A 10 -9.76 19.12 -57.76
C LEU A 10 -9.92 20.48 -57.08
N LYS A 11 -11.17 20.93 -56.83
CA LYS A 11 -11.45 22.21 -56.15
C LYS A 11 -11.67 22.07 -54.64
N ASN A 12 -11.90 20.84 -54.16
CA ASN A 12 -12.06 20.55 -52.72
C ASN A 12 -10.73 20.18 -52.04
N PHE A 13 -9.62 20.12 -52.78
CA PHE A 13 -8.28 19.85 -52.23
C PHE A 13 -7.42 21.12 -52.10
N LEU A 14 -7.91 22.27 -52.59
CA LEU A 14 -7.13 23.52 -52.73
C LEU A 14 -7.78 24.74 -52.05
N LEU A 15 -8.83 24.54 -51.24
CA LEU A 15 -9.55 25.62 -50.54
C LEU A 15 -9.92 25.23 -49.09
N ALA A 16 -8.96 24.66 -48.36
CA ALA A 16 -9.03 24.53 -46.91
C ALA A 16 -7.71 25.01 -46.30
N GLU A 17 -7.37 26.27 -46.59
CA GLU A 17 -6.44 27.06 -45.78
C GLU A 17 -7.28 28.03 -44.96
N ASP A 18 -7.63 27.61 -43.75
CA ASP A 18 -7.76 28.53 -42.62
C ASP A 18 -6.64 28.13 -41.64
N PRO A 19 -5.79 29.07 -41.19
CA PRO A 19 -4.69 28.77 -40.31
C PRO A 19 -5.25 28.50 -38.92
N VAL A 20 -5.42 27.23 -38.56
CA VAL A 20 -5.39 26.89 -37.15
C VAL A 20 -3.94 27.17 -36.73
N GLU A 21 -3.74 28.25 -35.97
CA GLU A 21 -2.55 28.41 -35.14
C GLU A 21 -2.44 27.16 -34.27
N ILE A 22 -1.73 26.17 -34.78
CA ILE A 22 -1.11 25.14 -33.96
C ILE A 22 -0.07 25.94 -33.18
N ILE A 23 -0.49 26.47 -32.04
CA ILE A 23 0.42 26.80 -30.95
C ILE A 23 1.05 25.45 -30.62
N ALA A 24 2.17 25.17 -31.29
CA ALA A 24 3.07 24.12 -30.89
C ALA A 24 3.43 24.48 -29.46
N GLN A 25 2.81 23.81 -28.50
CA GLN A 25 3.29 23.81 -27.14
C GLN A 25 4.77 23.46 -27.28
N PRO A 26 5.69 24.33 -26.84
CA PRO A 26 7.10 24.04 -26.97
C PRO A 26 7.29 22.70 -26.29
N ALA A 27 7.82 21.72 -27.03
CA ALA A 27 8.17 20.44 -26.48
C ALA A 27 9.07 20.73 -25.28
N GLU A 28 8.51 20.64 -24.08
CA GLU A 28 9.22 20.92 -22.84
C GLU A 28 10.45 20.02 -22.87
N ASP A 29 11.63 20.64 -23.00
CA ASP A 29 12.87 19.89 -23.02
C ASP A 29 12.92 19.12 -21.69
N PRO A 30 12.89 17.77 -21.72
CA PRO A 30 12.86 16.98 -20.50
C PRO A 30 14.08 17.25 -19.61
N ARG A 31 15.18 17.78 -20.17
CA ARG A 31 16.34 18.25 -19.39
C ARG A 31 16.08 19.59 -18.72
N ALA A 32 15.42 20.53 -19.40
CA ALA A 32 15.06 21.81 -18.81
C ALA A 32 14.06 21.63 -17.66
N SER A 33 13.03 20.79 -17.85
CA SER A 33 12.07 20.45 -16.79
C SER A 33 12.73 19.71 -15.62
N ALA A 34 13.68 18.80 -15.90
CA ALA A 34 14.46 18.13 -14.85
C ALA A 34 15.37 19.11 -14.07
N MET A 35 16.04 20.06 -14.75
CA MET A 35 16.86 21.07 -14.08
C MET A 35 16.01 22.01 -13.20
N LEU A 36 14.84 22.41 -13.66
CA LEU A 36 13.90 23.22 -12.88
C LEU A 36 13.37 22.45 -11.67
N ALA A 37 13.06 21.16 -11.81
CA ALA A 37 12.65 20.32 -10.69
C ALA A 37 13.75 20.16 -9.63
N VAL A 38 15.00 19.99 -10.06
CA VAL A 38 16.16 19.93 -9.12
C VAL A 38 16.33 21.26 -8.38
N GLY A 39 16.25 22.40 -9.08
CA GLY A 39 16.34 23.73 -8.46
C GLY A 39 15.19 24.02 -7.48
N ALA A 40 13.98 23.55 -7.78
CA ALA A 40 12.82 23.69 -6.88
C ALA A 40 12.97 22.89 -5.59
N VAL A 41 13.46 21.64 -5.69
CA VAL A 41 13.71 20.77 -4.53
C VAL A 41 14.83 21.34 -3.62
N GLU A 42 15.87 21.93 -4.21
CA GLU A 42 16.90 22.65 -3.44
C GLU A 42 16.34 23.90 -2.76
N GLY A 43 15.45 24.65 -3.42
CA GLY A 43 14.78 25.82 -2.85
C GLY A 43 13.93 25.47 -1.63
N GLU A 44 13.09 24.45 -1.73
CA GLU A 44 12.28 23.95 -0.60
C GLU A 44 13.15 23.46 0.56
N ALA A 45 14.22 22.71 0.26
CA ALA A 45 15.15 22.24 1.27
C ALA A 45 15.86 23.40 2.00
N LEU A 46 16.17 24.50 1.31
CA LEU A 46 16.74 25.70 1.90
C LEU A 46 15.76 26.42 2.83
N GLU A 47 14.47 26.48 2.48
CA GLU A 47 13.44 27.05 3.35
C GLU A 47 13.29 26.24 4.63
N VAL A 48 13.27 24.91 4.54
CA VAL A 48 13.23 24.03 5.70
C VAL A 48 14.47 24.20 6.58
N ILE A 49 15.67 24.33 5.99
CA ILE A 49 16.89 24.61 6.76
C ILE A 49 16.78 25.95 7.48
N ARG A 50 16.26 27.00 6.83
CA ARG A 50 16.06 28.31 7.47
C ARG A 50 15.10 28.25 8.64
N ASP A 51 14.01 27.51 8.51
CA ASP A 51 13.01 27.34 9.57
C ASP A 51 13.58 26.55 10.76
N VAL A 52 14.20 25.40 10.50
CA VAL A 52 14.79 24.53 11.55
C VAL A 52 15.91 25.23 12.32
N PHE A 53 16.74 26.03 11.64
CA PHE A 53 17.87 26.74 12.24
C PHE A 53 17.59 28.22 12.46
N ALA A 54 16.32 28.62 12.50
CA ALA A 54 15.91 29.99 12.79
C ALA A 54 16.51 30.49 14.11
N GLY A 55 17.03 31.72 14.10
CA GLY A 55 17.71 32.30 15.27
C GLY A 55 19.16 31.86 15.46
N THR A 56 19.74 31.09 14.53
CA THR A 56 21.18 30.78 14.50
C THR A 56 21.86 31.45 13.32
N ALA A 57 23.19 31.53 13.32
CA ALA A 57 23.98 32.01 12.17
C ALA A 57 24.17 30.96 11.06
N LEU A 58 23.58 29.77 11.21
CA LEU A 58 23.75 28.67 10.26
C LEU A 58 23.14 28.95 8.88
N PRO A 59 21.91 29.50 8.77
CA PRO A 59 21.28 29.72 7.47
C PRO A 59 22.03 30.70 6.55
N ASP A 60 22.85 31.58 7.14
CA ASP A 60 23.67 32.56 6.42
C ASP A 60 25.09 32.03 6.11
N ASP A 61 25.45 30.85 6.61
CA ASP A 61 26.76 30.21 6.39
C ASP A 61 26.69 29.23 5.20
N PRO A 62 27.17 29.62 4.01
CA PRO A 62 27.02 28.82 2.79
C PRO A 62 27.76 27.48 2.88
N VAL A 63 28.83 27.39 3.68
CA VAL A 63 29.59 26.14 3.86
C VAL A 63 28.80 25.15 4.71
N LYS A 64 28.13 25.63 5.77
CA LYS A 64 27.29 24.76 6.61
C LYS A 64 26.02 24.32 5.87
N VAL A 65 25.36 25.25 5.17
CA VAL A 65 24.14 24.96 4.39
C VAL A 65 24.43 23.90 3.32
N SER A 66 25.47 24.09 2.50
CA SER A 66 25.87 23.11 1.47
C SER A 66 26.21 21.74 2.06
N ARG A 67 26.87 21.70 3.23
CA ARG A 67 27.16 20.44 3.94
C ARG A 67 25.90 19.71 4.38
N ILE A 68 24.90 20.43 4.91
CA ILE A 68 23.61 19.85 5.31
C ILE A 68 22.87 19.30 4.10
N LEU A 69 22.79 20.07 3.01
CA LEU A 69 22.13 19.64 1.78
C LEU A 69 22.76 18.37 1.19
N ARG A 70 24.10 18.29 1.19
CA ARG A 70 24.83 17.09 0.75
C ARG A 70 24.53 15.87 1.63
N VAL A 71 24.61 16.02 2.95
CA VAL A 71 24.32 14.91 3.88
C VAL A 71 22.84 14.50 3.78
N ARG A 72 21.92 15.44 3.58
CA ARG A 72 20.50 15.15 3.37
C ARG A 72 20.29 14.29 2.12
N SER A 73 20.93 14.62 1.00
CA SER A 73 20.78 13.84 -0.24
C SER A 73 21.40 12.43 -0.12
N GLU A 74 22.55 12.32 0.54
CA GLU A 74 23.17 11.03 0.88
C GLU A 74 22.22 10.16 1.72
N ILE A 75 21.67 10.72 2.81
CA ILE A 75 20.69 10.01 3.66
C ILE A 75 19.46 9.61 2.86
N GLN A 76 18.89 10.50 2.04
CA GLN A 76 17.68 10.22 1.26
C GLN A 76 17.90 9.04 0.29
N LYS A 77 19.08 8.94 -0.30
CA LYS A 77 19.44 7.84 -1.20
C LYS A 77 19.50 6.51 -0.44
N GLU A 78 20.27 6.44 0.63
CA GLU A 78 20.36 5.22 1.46
C GLU A 78 18.98 4.80 2.00
N TRP A 79 18.13 5.78 2.32
CA TRP A 79 16.76 5.54 2.76
C TRP A 79 15.87 4.93 1.67
N SER A 80 16.03 5.38 0.42
CA SER A 80 15.37 4.76 -0.73
C SER A 80 15.84 3.32 -0.94
N ASP A 81 17.13 3.07 -0.78
CA ASP A 81 17.72 1.73 -0.97
C ASP A 81 17.20 0.73 0.08
N VAL A 82 17.01 1.18 1.33
CA VAL A 82 16.34 0.37 2.38
C VAL A 82 14.91 0.02 1.99
N ARG A 83 14.15 1.00 1.47
CA ARG A 83 12.78 0.78 0.99
C ARG A 83 12.72 -0.26 -0.10
N ASP A 84 13.54 -0.09 -1.12
CA ASP A 84 13.59 -1.02 -2.25
C ASP A 84 14.04 -2.42 -1.81
N SER A 85 14.96 -2.50 -0.85
CA SER A 85 15.41 -3.78 -0.27
C SER A 85 14.27 -4.55 0.40
N PHE A 86 13.50 -3.92 1.30
CA PHE A 86 12.42 -4.65 1.98
C PHE A 86 11.25 -4.98 1.02
N LEU A 87 11.01 -4.16 -0.01
CA LEU A 87 10.03 -4.46 -1.05
C LEU A 87 10.47 -5.66 -1.90
N ALA A 88 11.75 -5.72 -2.27
CA ALA A 88 12.32 -6.86 -3.00
C ALA A 88 12.20 -8.16 -2.18
N ILE A 89 12.50 -8.11 -0.88
CA ILE A 89 12.31 -9.26 0.02
C ILE A 89 10.83 -9.68 0.05
N GLY A 90 9.91 -8.73 0.22
CA GLY A 90 8.48 -9.01 0.21
C GLY A 90 8.01 -9.69 -1.08
N ARG A 91 8.47 -9.21 -2.25
CA ARG A 91 8.16 -9.81 -3.55
C ARG A 91 8.75 -11.20 -3.73
N ALA A 92 9.99 -11.43 -3.29
CA ALA A 92 10.61 -12.75 -3.32
C ALA A 92 9.81 -13.75 -2.45
N LEU A 93 9.36 -13.33 -1.27
CA LEU A 93 8.52 -14.14 -0.39
C LEU A 93 7.15 -14.44 -1.01
N LEU A 94 6.55 -13.49 -1.75
CA LEU A 94 5.30 -13.73 -2.50
C LEU A 94 5.51 -14.75 -3.62
N SER A 95 6.58 -14.58 -4.41
CA SER A 95 6.94 -15.54 -5.46
C SER A 95 7.12 -16.95 -4.89
N LEU A 96 7.78 -17.05 -3.73
CA LEU A 96 7.97 -18.31 -3.03
C LEU A 96 6.63 -18.91 -2.56
N GLU A 97 5.75 -18.09 -1.96
CA GLU A 97 4.39 -18.50 -1.55
C GLU A 97 3.58 -19.09 -2.72
N TYR A 98 3.71 -18.53 -3.93
CA TYR A 98 3.00 -19.04 -5.12
C TYR A 98 3.60 -20.34 -5.68
N SER A 99 4.87 -20.62 -5.42
CA SER A 99 5.57 -21.82 -5.90
C SER A 99 5.40 -23.05 -5.01
N LEU A 100 5.05 -22.84 -3.74
CA LEU A 100 4.95 -23.91 -2.74
C LEU A 100 3.51 -24.39 -2.55
N THR A 101 3.35 -25.68 -2.24
CA THR A 101 2.06 -26.18 -1.78
C THR A 101 1.69 -25.57 -0.43
N LYS A 102 0.39 -25.61 -0.07
CA LYS A 102 -0.10 -25.11 1.23
C LYS A 102 0.65 -25.72 2.41
N MET A 103 0.96 -27.02 2.33
CA MET A 103 1.67 -27.75 3.39
C MET A 103 3.14 -27.29 3.49
N GLU A 104 3.85 -27.17 2.36
CA GLU A 104 5.24 -26.72 2.32
C GLU A 104 5.37 -25.27 2.80
N TRP A 105 4.43 -24.40 2.40
CA TRP A 105 4.37 -23.03 2.90
C TRP A 105 4.18 -22.98 4.42
N GLN A 106 3.30 -23.80 4.97
CA GLN A 106 3.11 -23.88 6.42
C GLN A 106 4.38 -24.35 7.14
N ARG A 107 5.10 -25.34 6.60
CA ARG A 107 6.40 -25.80 7.14
C ARG A 107 7.46 -24.70 7.08
N LEU A 108 7.53 -23.96 5.96
CA LEU A 108 8.44 -22.83 5.80
C LEU A 108 8.17 -21.75 6.85
N ARG A 109 6.89 -21.40 7.08
CA ARG A 109 6.49 -20.43 8.11
C ARG A 109 6.91 -20.87 9.52
N GLN A 110 6.71 -22.15 9.87
CA GLN A 110 7.15 -22.70 11.16
C GLN A 110 8.67 -22.70 11.33
N GLY A 111 9.42 -22.79 10.23
CA GLY A 111 10.88 -22.82 10.21
C GLY A 111 11.56 -21.51 9.81
N SER A 112 10.83 -20.40 9.69
CA SER A 112 11.31 -19.16 9.05
C SER A 112 12.62 -18.66 9.65
N GLU A 113 12.75 -18.67 10.98
CA GLU A 113 13.93 -18.18 11.70
C GLU A 113 15.18 -19.03 11.48
N LYS A 114 15.03 -20.25 10.95
CA LYS A 114 16.16 -21.14 10.60
C LYS A 114 16.68 -20.89 9.19
N LEU A 115 15.85 -20.33 8.30
CA LEU A 115 16.15 -20.15 6.87
C LEU A 115 16.39 -18.69 6.50
N PHE A 116 15.82 -17.76 7.26
CA PHE A 116 15.88 -16.33 6.98
C PHE A 116 16.35 -15.53 8.21
N PRO A 117 16.94 -14.34 8.01
CA PRO A 117 17.38 -13.47 9.10
C PRO A 117 16.21 -12.72 9.76
N PHE A 118 15.01 -13.29 9.78
CA PHE A 118 13.79 -12.70 10.33
C PHE A 118 12.72 -13.75 10.67
N SER A 119 11.80 -13.37 11.55
CA SER A 119 10.67 -14.21 11.97
C SER A 119 9.55 -14.29 10.93
N ASP A 120 8.66 -15.27 11.08
CA ASP A 120 7.44 -15.40 10.25
C ASP A 120 6.55 -14.14 10.32
N ALA A 121 6.53 -13.48 11.48
CA ALA A 121 5.81 -12.23 11.66
C ALA A 121 6.36 -11.14 10.72
N THR A 122 7.68 -10.95 10.70
CA THR A 122 8.34 -10.01 9.78
C THR A 122 8.12 -10.42 8.33
N ALA A 123 8.27 -11.69 7.98
CA ALA A 123 8.01 -12.21 6.64
C ALA A 123 6.58 -11.88 6.17
N THR A 124 5.60 -11.98 7.06
CA THR A 124 4.21 -11.63 6.79
C THR A 124 4.02 -10.14 6.56
N GLN A 125 4.66 -9.28 7.37
CA GLN A 125 4.62 -7.83 7.17
C GLN A 125 5.19 -7.44 5.81
N LEU A 126 6.37 -7.97 5.45
CA LEU A 126 7.03 -7.68 4.18
C LEU A 126 6.19 -8.09 2.97
N ARG A 127 5.57 -9.27 3.00
CA ARG A 127 4.63 -9.72 1.96
C ARG A 127 3.41 -8.81 1.86
N GLN A 128 2.83 -8.37 2.98
CA GLN A 128 1.69 -7.46 2.95
C GLN A 128 2.04 -6.11 2.34
N ILE A 129 3.21 -5.56 2.67
CA ILE A 129 3.68 -4.30 2.09
C ILE A 129 3.88 -4.47 0.57
N ALA A 130 4.54 -5.53 0.14
CA ALA A 130 4.71 -5.81 -1.28
C ALA A 130 3.36 -5.93 -2.01
N ARG A 131 2.38 -6.67 -1.47
CA ARG A 131 1.03 -6.74 -2.04
C ARG A 131 0.35 -5.37 -2.14
N ALA A 132 0.47 -4.54 -1.11
CA ALA A 132 -0.14 -3.21 -1.09
C ALA A 132 0.49 -2.28 -2.13
N VAL A 133 1.80 -2.41 -2.37
CA VAL A 133 2.51 -1.64 -3.39
C VAL A 133 2.21 -2.14 -4.79
N ASP A 134 2.29 -3.45 -5.01
CA ASP A 134 2.08 -4.06 -6.33
C ASP A 134 0.62 -3.94 -6.80
N SER A 135 -0.34 -3.85 -5.88
CA SER A 135 -1.75 -3.53 -6.20
C SER A 135 -2.02 -2.05 -6.43
N GLY A 136 -1.04 -1.16 -6.23
CA GLY A 136 -1.21 0.29 -6.34
C GLY A 136 -1.95 0.94 -5.16
N ARG A 137 -2.36 0.17 -4.15
CA ARG A 137 -3.02 0.70 -2.95
C ARG A 137 -2.11 1.66 -2.19
N LEU A 138 -0.82 1.36 -2.13
CA LEU A 138 0.26 2.21 -1.61
C LEU A 138 1.26 2.49 -2.75
N PRO A 139 1.28 3.69 -3.34
CA PRO A 139 2.26 4.03 -4.36
C PRO A 139 3.69 3.82 -3.84
N ARG A 140 4.57 3.23 -4.67
CA ARG A 140 5.97 2.96 -4.29
C ARG A 140 6.67 4.21 -3.79
N GLU A 141 6.47 5.32 -4.48
CA GLU A 141 7.12 6.60 -4.17
C GLU A 141 6.58 7.23 -2.89
N GLU A 142 5.39 6.83 -2.41
CA GLU A 142 4.80 7.29 -1.13
C GLU A 142 5.06 6.29 0.01
N CYS A 143 5.66 5.13 -0.28
CA CYS A 143 5.92 4.09 0.70
C CYS A 143 7.02 4.54 1.69
N PRO A 144 6.78 4.46 3.01
CA PRO A 144 7.76 4.89 4.00
C PRO A 144 9.01 4.00 4.02
N GLY A 145 10.17 4.57 4.32
CA GLY A 145 11.43 3.80 4.40
C GLY A 145 11.54 2.87 5.61
N SER A 146 10.61 2.95 6.57
CA SER A 146 10.49 1.96 7.64
C SER A 146 9.41 0.94 7.30
N TYR A 147 9.79 -0.33 7.16
CA TYR A 147 8.83 -1.42 6.94
C TYR A 147 7.75 -1.48 8.04
N GLY A 148 8.10 -1.12 9.28
CA GLY A 148 7.15 -1.10 10.39
C GLY A 148 6.04 -0.06 10.21
N THR A 149 6.38 1.13 9.70
CA THR A 149 5.40 2.17 9.36
C THR A 149 4.60 1.79 8.12
N ALA A 150 5.27 1.31 7.06
CA ALA A 150 4.62 0.85 5.84
C ALA A 150 3.58 -0.24 6.13
N TYR A 151 3.90 -1.20 7.00
CA TYR A 151 2.97 -2.21 7.48
C TYR A 151 1.76 -1.61 8.20
N GLN A 152 1.92 -0.57 9.03
CA GLN A 152 0.76 0.06 9.67
C GLN A 152 -0.20 0.70 8.64
N ILE A 153 0.32 1.19 7.52
CA ILE A 153 -0.49 1.73 6.43
C ILE A 153 -1.28 0.60 5.74
N THR A 154 -0.68 -0.58 5.55
CA THR A 154 -1.40 -1.71 4.92
C THR A 154 -2.59 -2.20 5.74
N LEU A 155 -2.59 -1.95 7.05
CA LEU A 155 -3.66 -2.30 7.98
C LEU A 155 -4.83 -1.30 8.01
N LEU A 156 -4.71 -0.15 7.33
CA LEU A 156 -5.82 0.80 7.24
C LEU A 156 -6.97 0.18 6.43
N SER A 157 -8.21 0.41 6.84
CA SER A 157 -9.37 0.17 5.98
C SER A 157 -9.39 1.15 4.81
N ASP A 158 -10.19 0.91 3.77
CA ASP A 158 -10.23 1.83 2.61
C ASP A 158 -10.73 3.23 3.01
N ALA A 159 -11.69 3.31 3.95
CA ALA A 159 -12.12 4.59 4.51
C ALA A 159 -11.00 5.30 5.28
N GLN A 160 -10.21 4.57 6.07
CA GLN A 160 -9.05 5.14 6.77
C GLN A 160 -7.93 5.53 5.80
N MET A 161 -7.75 4.77 4.72
CA MET A 161 -6.77 5.06 3.68
C MET A 161 -7.12 6.36 2.96
N GLN A 162 -8.40 6.59 2.65
CA GLN A 162 -8.85 7.86 2.08
C GLN A 162 -8.60 9.03 3.03
N ILE A 163 -8.96 8.90 4.31
CA ILE A 163 -8.69 9.94 5.31
C ILE A 163 -7.18 10.19 5.44
N ALA A 164 -6.36 9.14 5.38
CA ALA A 164 -4.90 9.29 5.41
C ALA A 164 -4.40 10.09 4.21
N ARG A 165 -4.94 9.84 3.00
CA ARG A 165 -4.60 10.61 1.80
C ARG A 165 -5.04 12.07 1.92
N ASP A 166 -6.27 12.31 2.36
CA ASP A 166 -6.82 13.66 2.52
C ASP A 166 -6.03 14.49 3.54
N ARG A 167 -5.45 13.83 4.55
CA ARG A 167 -4.59 14.44 5.58
C ARG A 167 -3.10 14.48 5.19
N GLY A 168 -2.73 14.05 3.98
CA GLY A 168 -1.34 13.98 3.53
C GLY A 168 -0.46 13.01 4.32
N LEU A 169 -1.03 11.99 4.95
CA LEU A 169 -0.32 10.98 5.77
C LEU A 169 0.25 9.82 4.96
N ILE A 170 0.06 9.81 3.64
CA ILE A 170 0.64 8.80 2.74
C ILE A 170 1.80 9.45 2.01
N ARG A 171 2.98 9.40 2.62
CA ARG A 171 4.22 10.03 2.15
C ARG A 171 5.46 9.33 2.73
N PRO A 172 6.64 9.46 2.12
CA PRO A 172 7.85 8.72 2.52
C PRO A 172 8.36 8.98 3.95
N ASP A 173 8.15 10.20 4.43
CA ASP A 173 8.62 10.73 5.70
C ASP A 173 7.60 10.54 6.85
N VAL A 174 6.44 9.95 6.58
CA VAL A 174 5.42 9.75 7.61
C VAL A 174 5.95 8.87 8.74
N THR A 175 5.68 9.29 9.97
CA THR A 175 6.08 8.57 11.16
C THR A 175 5.05 7.52 11.55
N ARG A 176 5.51 6.46 12.23
CA ARG A 176 4.62 5.47 12.83
C ARG A 176 3.62 6.12 13.78
N ARG A 177 4.02 7.17 14.51
CA ARG A 177 3.17 7.88 15.46
C ARG A 177 1.96 8.52 14.78
N GLU A 178 2.16 9.18 13.64
CA GLU A 178 1.08 9.82 12.87
C GLU A 178 0.04 8.79 12.39
N ILE A 179 0.49 7.67 11.83
CA ILE A 179 -0.41 6.58 11.39
C ILE A 179 -1.16 5.97 12.59
N MET A 180 -0.50 5.84 13.75
CA MET A 180 -1.14 5.34 14.96
C MET A 180 -2.16 6.32 15.55
N SER A 181 -1.92 7.64 15.44
CA SER A 181 -2.91 8.65 15.84
C SER A 181 -4.18 8.50 15.02
N LEU A 182 -4.05 8.42 13.69
CA LEU A 182 -5.19 8.24 12.78
C LEU A 182 -6.01 6.99 13.14
N ARG A 183 -5.35 5.85 13.39
CA ARG A 183 -6.04 4.60 13.75
C ARG A 183 -6.76 4.70 15.08
N ARG A 184 -6.17 5.39 16.06
CA ARG A 184 -6.79 5.63 17.37
C ARG A 184 -8.00 6.54 17.24
N GLU A 185 -7.87 7.67 16.54
CA GLU A 185 -8.97 8.60 16.30
C GLU A 185 -10.15 7.92 15.57
N ALA A 186 -9.86 7.07 14.59
CA ALA A 186 -10.89 6.30 13.89
C ALA A 186 -11.62 5.32 14.83
N LEU A 187 -10.89 4.70 15.76
CA LEU A 187 -11.46 3.82 16.78
C LEU A 187 -12.32 4.61 17.77
N GLU A 188 -11.81 5.72 18.30
CA GLU A 188 -12.54 6.61 19.21
C GLU A 188 -13.80 7.19 18.56
N ALA A 189 -13.72 7.65 17.32
CA ALA A 189 -14.88 8.10 16.56
C ALA A 189 -15.91 6.99 16.34
N SER A 190 -15.48 5.72 16.22
CA SER A 190 -16.40 4.58 16.13
C SER A 190 -17.08 4.25 17.46
N ILE A 191 -16.40 4.45 18.59
CA ILE A 191 -16.91 4.21 19.94
C ILE A 191 -17.84 5.35 20.35
N SER A 192 -17.45 6.61 20.17
CA SER A 192 -18.29 7.77 20.49
C SER A 192 -19.58 7.82 19.67
N ARG A 193 -19.56 7.34 18.40
CA ARG A 193 -20.79 7.17 17.59
C ARG A 193 -21.71 6.06 18.11
N LYS A 194 -21.19 5.06 18.83
CA LYS A 194 -21.99 3.99 19.46
C LYS A 194 -22.56 4.41 20.83
N SER A 195 -21.93 5.38 21.49
CA SER A 195 -22.33 5.88 22.82
C SER A 195 -23.27 7.08 22.80
N ALA A 196 -23.47 7.73 21.65
CA ALA A 196 -24.52 8.74 21.49
C ALA A 196 -25.90 8.07 21.32
N PRO A 197 -26.99 8.61 21.91
CA PRO A 197 -28.33 8.17 21.56
C PRO A 197 -28.48 8.39 20.05
N SER A 198 -28.57 7.31 19.30
CA SER A 198 -28.67 7.38 17.85
C SER A 198 -29.99 8.05 17.48
N LEU A 199 -29.93 9.31 17.04
CA LEU A 199 -30.95 9.87 16.15
C LEU A 199 -30.91 9.03 14.86
N PRO A 200 -32.02 8.39 14.45
CA PRO A 200 -31.99 7.48 13.30
C PRO A 200 -31.97 8.31 12.02
N GLY A 201 -30.84 8.34 11.32
CA GLY A 201 -30.76 9.00 10.02
C GLY A 201 -29.38 8.93 9.39
N ARG A 202 -29.27 8.10 8.34
CA ARG A 202 -28.10 7.89 7.45
C ARG A 202 -27.01 6.94 7.93
N LEU A 203 -27.41 5.72 8.32
CA LEU A 203 -26.68 4.55 7.83
C LEU A 203 -27.39 4.13 6.54
N ASN A 204 -26.69 4.09 5.40
CA ASN A 204 -27.27 3.69 4.13
C ASN A 204 -27.80 2.25 4.27
N GLU A 205 -29.12 2.10 4.25
CA GLU A 205 -29.79 0.81 4.43
C GLU A 205 -29.34 -0.22 3.38
N SER A 206 -28.96 0.25 2.19
CA SER A 206 -28.37 -0.54 1.11
C SER A 206 -27.01 -1.15 1.48
N GLU A 207 -26.14 -0.39 2.14
CA GLU A 207 -24.80 -0.83 2.58
C GLU A 207 -24.89 -1.85 3.70
N LEU A 208 -25.74 -1.60 4.72
CA LEU A 208 -25.98 -2.54 5.81
C LEU A 208 -26.59 -3.86 5.31
N ARG A 209 -27.48 -3.80 4.32
CA ARG A 209 -28.03 -5.01 3.68
C ARG A 209 -26.97 -5.76 2.88
N ALA A 210 -26.07 -5.07 2.19
CA ALA A 210 -24.98 -5.70 1.43
C ALA A 210 -23.96 -6.36 2.37
N GLU A 211 -23.59 -5.69 3.45
CA GLU A 211 -22.71 -6.22 4.49
C GLU A 211 -23.33 -7.44 5.17
N ARG A 212 -24.62 -7.39 5.55
CA ARG A 212 -25.35 -8.53 6.10
C ARG A 212 -25.35 -9.73 5.16
N ARG A 213 -25.50 -9.53 3.84
CA ARG A 213 -25.44 -10.62 2.85
C ARG A 213 -24.04 -11.23 2.75
N ASN A 214 -23.00 -10.39 2.70
CA ASN A 214 -21.62 -10.86 2.65
C ASN A 214 -21.24 -11.66 3.90
N LEU A 215 -21.60 -11.16 5.08
CA LEU A 215 -21.36 -11.85 6.35
C LEU A 215 -22.16 -13.16 6.44
N ALA A 216 -23.41 -13.19 5.95
CA ALA A 216 -24.21 -14.41 5.91
C ALA A 216 -23.60 -15.48 5.01
N ARG A 217 -23.10 -15.10 3.82
CA ARG A 217 -22.38 -15.99 2.92
C ARG A 217 -21.10 -16.54 3.56
N ARG A 218 -20.29 -15.65 4.16
CA ARG A 218 -19.06 -16.06 4.83
C ARG A 218 -19.31 -17.01 6.00
N ARG A 219 -20.39 -16.79 6.75
CA ARG A 219 -20.83 -17.69 7.82
C ARG A 219 -21.18 -19.07 7.29
N GLU A 220 -21.82 -19.17 6.13
CA GLU A 220 -22.20 -20.46 5.55
C GLU A 220 -20.98 -21.21 4.98
N GLU A 221 -20.05 -20.50 4.35
CA GLU A 221 -18.75 -21.05 3.93
C GLU A 221 -18.00 -21.67 5.12
N LEU A 222 -17.85 -20.91 6.22
CA LEU A 222 -17.17 -21.39 7.43
C LEU A 222 -17.89 -22.58 8.08
N ARG A 223 -19.22 -22.64 8.02
CA ARG A 223 -19.98 -23.80 8.49
C ARG A 223 -19.77 -25.03 7.62
N ALA A 224 -19.68 -24.85 6.30
CA ALA A 224 -19.37 -25.94 5.39
C ALA A 224 -17.96 -26.48 5.62
N GLU A 225 -16.98 -25.59 5.81
CA GLU A 225 -15.61 -25.96 6.20
C GLU A 225 -15.59 -26.72 7.52
N LEU A 226 -16.32 -26.25 8.54
CA LEU A 226 -16.40 -26.92 9.84
C LEU A 226 -16.97 -28.34 9.71
N ARG A 227 -18.07 -28.52 8.97
CA ARG A 227 -18.65 -29.84 8.70
C ARG A 227 -17.68 -30.79 8.00
N ALA A 228 -16.91 -30.28 7.03
CA ALA A 228 -15.91 -31.07 6.33
C ALA A 228 -14.79 -31.53 7.26
N VAL A 229 -14.34 -30.65 8.16
CA VAL A 229 -13.36 -30.99 9.21
C VAL A 229 -13.93 -32.05 10.16
N GLU A 230 -15.16 -31.88 10.65
CA GLU A 230 -15.82 -32.84 11.54
C GLU A 230 -15.98 -34.21 10.88
N THR A 231 -16.37 -34.26 9.60
CA THR A 231 -16.47 -35.53 8.86
C THR A 231 -15.10 -36.19 8.70
N ARG A 232 -14.05 -35.41 8.48
CA ARG A 232 -12.69 -35.94 8.39
C ARG A 232 -12.21 -36.49 9.73
N LEU A 233 -12.53 -35.83 10.84
CA LEU A 233 -12.26 -36.31 12.19
C LEU A 233 -12.99 -37.63 12.45
N GLN A 234 -14.29 -37.71 12.18
CA GLN A 234 -15.05 -38.95 12.33
C GLN A 234 -14.49 -40.11 11.50
N HIS A 235 -14.03 -39.85 10.29
CA HIS A 235 -13.39 -40.86 9.46
C HIS A 235 -12.02 -41.28 10.02
N ILE A 236 -11.26 -40.34 10.58
CA ILE A 236 -10.01 -40.65 11.29
C ILE A 236 -10.30 -41.51 12.53
N ASP A 237 -11.30 -41.15 13.33
CA ASP A 237 -11.72 -41.90 14.53
C ASP A 237 -12.20 -43.32 14.18
N GLN A 238 -12.89 -43.49 13.04
CA GLN A 238 -13.27 -44.82 12.55
C GLN A 238 -12.08 -45.67 12.06
N ILE A 239 -11.05 -45.04 11.48
CA ILE A 239 -9.84 -45.73 11.03
C ILE A 239 -8.94 -46.09 12.21
N LEU A 240 -8.82 -45.20 13.20
CA LEU A 240 -8.04 -45.44 14.40
C LEU A 240 -8.71 -46.46 15.33
N GLY A 241 -10.02 -46.67 15.19
CA GLY A 241 -10.78 -47.46 16.17
C GLY A 241 -10.80 -46.75 17.52
N PRO A 242 -11.55 -47.24 18.52
CA PRO A 242 -11.40 -46.72 19.87
C PRO A 242 -9.99 -47.07 20.34
N ASP A 243 -9.08 -46.09 20.36
CA ASP A 243 -7.85 -46.25 21.14
C ASP A 243 -8.28 -46.52 22.58
N GLU A 244 -7.81 -47.65 23.09
CA GLU A 244 -7.92 -48.09 24.47
C GLU A 244 -7.21 -47.09 25.40
N GLU A 245 -7.78 -45.91 25.61
CA GLU A 245 -7.50 -45.11 26.81
C GLU A 245 -8.32 -45.68 27.97
N ASN A 246 -8.04 -46.94 28.33
CA ASN A 246 -8.46 -47.47 29.62
C ASN A 246 -7.56 -48.63 30.09
N GLU A 247 -6.28 -48.36 30.32
CA GLU A 247 -5.50 -49.09 31.35
C GLU A 247 -4.18 -48.37 31.65
N SER A 248 -4.23 -47.29 32.42
CA SER A 248 -3.16 -46.92 33.36
C SER A 248 -3.58 -45.78 34.30
N SER A 249 -4.54 -46.08 35.17
CA SER A 249 -4.51 -45.56 36.54
C SER A 249 -4.41 -46.76 37.51
N THR A 250 -3.15 -47.12 37.81
CA THR A 250 -2.54 -47.48 39.14
C THR A 250 -3.37 -48.26 40.18
N PRO A 251 -2.83 -49.26 40.92
CA PRO A 251 -1.63 -49.09 41.77
C PRO A 251 -0.76 -50.35 42.09
N ALA A 252 0.45 -50.12 42.64
CA ALA A 252 1.06 -50.94 43.69
C ALA A 252 1.92 -50.02 44.58
#